data_AF-A0A9D9RVF7-F1
#
_entry.id   AF-A0A9D9RVF7-F1
#
_cell.length_a   1.000
_cell.length_b   1.000
_cell.length_c   1.000
_cell.angle_alpha   90.00
_cell.angle_beta   90.00
_cell.angle_gamma   90.00
#
_symmetry.space_group_name_H-M   'P 1'
#
loop_
_entity.id
_entity.type
_entity.pdbx_description
1 polymer ?
#
loop_
_entity_poly.entity_id
_entity_poly.type
_entity_poly.pdbx_seq_one_letter_code
_entity_poly.pdbx_strand_id
1 'polypeptide(L)'
;MSHRRKLIFRIITLLLIAAILPWNAQQVHGQSGIEVSDARVTVKFGSTIEFAAKIQAPIPIQQASILFRGVNEEVTRVESVQVAPDGSVSFIYDASLNVFPPFSLIVFWFQATLEDGNTYTSESITFPYNDNRFPWREMSRANITVHWYAGDEAFGASALDAAGAGMLVLNDFLPLTLTESINIYIYSNTTDLQNTLLLGGEEWVGGHTSPELGVVLVAVAPGQSQSTELAAKIPHELTHVMLYRSLGRSYASQPIWLIEGTATMMENPPNPEYQRALEVASQNNALLSFADLCESFPADAGNAYLAYAQSQSFVTYIRETYGTNGLSRLTKAYSEGFSCELGATNALGTPLSTLEARWRESVLGQNLGMVAARNLSPFILLMLLVLVVPIWGAIDLIHQRRKRAAQSK
;
A
#
# COMPACT_ATOMS: atom_id res chain seq x y z
N MET A 1 -69.82 -25.42 -2.23
CA MET A 1 -69.25 -24.86 -0.99
C MET A 1 -67.72 -24.87 -1.05
N SER A 2 -67.19 -24.02 -1.94
CA SER A 2 -66.27 -22.91 -1.67
C SER A 2 -64.85 -23.31 -1.28
N HIS A 3 -63.99 -23.30 -2.31
CA HIS A 3 -62.53 -23.36 -2.26
C HIS A 3 -61.90 -22.41 -1.23
N ARG A 4 -62.61 -21.33 -0.81
CA ARG A 4 -62.16 -20.41 0.23
C ARG A 4 -62.07 -21.06 1.63
N ARG A 5 -62.91 -22.05 1.98
CA ARG A 5 -62.83 -22.72 3.29
C ARG A 5 -61.62 -23.67 3.40
N LYS A 6 -61.19 -24.30 2.30
CA LYS A 6 -59.99 -25.15 2.28
C LYS A 6 -58.70 -24.31 2.28
N LEU A 7 -58.72 -23.10 1.73
CA LEU A 7 -57.59 -22.18 1.78
C LEU A 7 -57.41 -21.56 3.17
N ILE A 8 -58.51 -21.16 3.82
CA ILE A 8 -58.47 -20.62 5.20
C ILE A 8 -58.00 -21.70 6.20
N PHE A 9 -58.41 -22.96 6.03
CA PHE A 9 -57.93 -24.04 6.91
C PHE A 9 -56.42 -24.29 6.73
N ARG A 10 -55.89 -24.26 5.49
CA ARG A 10 -54.45 -24.41 5.22
C ARG A 10 -53.62 -23.22 5.71
N ILE A 11 -54.14 -22.00 5.66
CA ILE A 11 -53.46 -20.81 6.20
C ILE A 11 -53.45 -20.85 7.74
N ILE A 12 -54.51 -21.34 8.39
CA ILE A 12 -54.54 -21.51 9.85
C ILE A 12 -53.63 -22.66 10.30
N THR A 13 -53.48 -23.74 9.51
CA THR A 13 -52.54 -24.83 9.86
C THR A 13 -51.07 -24.41 9.65
N LEU A 14 -50.77 -23.56 8.66
CA LEU A 14 -49.42 -23.00 8.47
C LEU A 14 -49.07 -21.91 9.52
N LEU A 15 -50.05 -21.15 10.00
CA LEU A 15 -49.85 -20.18 11.08
C LEU A 15 -49.75 -20.82 12.47
N LEU A 16 -50.31 -22.02 12.70
CA LEU A 16 -50.16 -22.76 13.95
C LEU A 16 -48.88 -23.60 14.04
N ILE A 17 -48.20 -23.88 12.93
CA ILE A 17 -46.87 -24.52 12.94
C ILE A 17 -45.75 -23.47 13.07
N ALA A 18 -46.00 -22.21 12.70
CA ALA A 18 -45.07 -21.10 12.90
C ALA A 18 -45.05 -20.53 14.33
N ALA A 19 -45.96 -20.97 15.22
CA ALA A 19 -46.10 -20.46 16.59
C ALA A 19 -45.49 -21.37 17.68
N ILE A 20 -44.77 -22.42 17.30
CA ILE A 20 -43.95 -23.24 18.21
C ILE A 20 -42.51 -23.28 17.68
N LEU A 21 -41.93 -22.10 17.48
CA LEU A 21 -40.48 -21.95 17.53
C LEU A 21 -40.16 -21.41 18.91
N PRO A 22 -39.38 -22.12 19.75
CA PRO A 22 -38.96 -21.56 21.01
C PRO A 22 -38.16 -20.30 20.70
N TRP A 23 -38.67 -19.17 21.18
CA TRP A 23 -37.94 -17.91 21.30
C TRP A 23 -36.89 -18.02 22.41
N ASN A 24 -36.06 -19.05 22.29
CA ASN A 24 -34.76 -19.09 22.90
C ASN A 24 -33.82 -18.92 21.72
N ALA A 25 -33.39 -17.68 21.48
CA ALA A 25 -32.06 -17.50 20.96
C ALA A 25 -31.13 -18.12 22.01
N GLN A 26 -30.95 -19.44 21.95
CA GLN A 26 -29.73 -20.04 22.44
C GLN A 26 -28.67 -19.35 21.59
N GLN A 27 -27.99 -18.40 22.23
CA GLN A 27 -26.61 -18.12 21.87
C GLN A 27 -25.98 -19.48 21.65
N VAL A 28 -25.40 -19.69 20.47
CA VAL A 28 -24.55 -20.84 20.22
C VAL A 28 -23.37 -20.64 21.17
N HIS A 29 -23.52 -21.08 22.41
CA HIS A 29 -22.41 -21.31 23.31
C HIS A 29 -21.59 -22.37 22.57
N GLY A 30 -20.35 -22.03 22.20
CA GLY A 30 -19.37 -23.05 21.85
C GLY A 30 -19.42 -24.16 22.91
N GLN A 31 -19.26 -25.42 22.50
CA GLN A 31 -19.16 -26.53 23.43
C GLN A 31 -18.02 -26.25 24.43
N SER A 32 -18.33 -25.61 25.56
CA SER A 32 -17.33 -25.08 26.48
C SER A 32 -16.91 -26.19 27.44
N GLY A 33 -16.05 -27.09 26.96
CA GLY A 33 -15.32 -28.02 27.82
C GLY A 33 -14.14 -27.35 28.53
N ILE A 34 -13.78 -26.12 28.14
CA ILE A 34 -12.83 -25.26 28.85
C ILE A 34 -13.37 -23.84 28.96
N GLU A 35 -13.03 -23.17 30.06
CA GLU A 35 -13.28 -21.76 30.31
C GLU A 35 -11.95 -21.04 30.48
N VAL A 36 -11.77 -19.93 29.75
CA VAL A 36 -10.57 -19.09 29.86
C VAL A 36 -10.95 -17.80 30.57
N SER A 37 -10.31 -17.56 31.72
CA SER A 37 -10.52 -16.37 32.55
C SER A 37 -9.19 -15.64 32.81
N ASP A 38 -9.26 -14.42 33.34
CA ASP A 38 -8.08 -13.62 33.73
C ASP A 38 -7.03 -13.45 32.62
N ALA A 39 -7.45 -13.47 31.36
CA ALA A 39 -6.54 -13.33 30.24
C ALA A 39 -5.93 -11.93 30.19
N ARG A 40 -4.60 -11.87 30.09
CA ARG A 40 -3.80 -10.65 30.04
C ARG A 40 -2.72 -10.80 28.98
N VAL A 41 -2.43 -9.70 28.32
CA VAL A 41 -1.31 -9.62 27.39
C VAL A 41 -0.38 -8.50 27.83
N THR A 42 0.90 -8.81 27.99
CA THR A 42 1.94 -7.83 28.30
C THR A 42 2.90 -7.74 27.12
N VAL A 43 2.96 -6.57 26.50
CA VAL A 43 3.82 -6.32 25.35
C VAL A 43 5.10 -5.62 25.80
N LYS A 44 6.25 -6.05 25.30
CA LYS A 44 7.46 -5.23 25.18
C LYS A 44 7.71 -5.07 23.69
N PHE A 45 7.32 -3.92 23.15
CA PHE A 45 7.22 -3.73 21.71
C PHE A 45 8.53 -4.08 20.99
N GLY A 46 8.43 -4.87 19.92
CA GLY A 46 9.56 -5.36 19.12
C GLY A 46 10.44 -6.41 19.80
N SER A 47 10.11 -6.84 21.02
CA SER A 47 10.89 -7.82 21.77
C SER A 47 10.06 -9.03 22.17
N THR A 48 9.03 -8.85 23.01
CA THR A 48 8.26 -9.98 23.54
C THR A 48 6.78 -9.66 23.65
N ILE A 49 5.95 -10.68 23.47
CA ILE A 49 4.52 -10.64 23.80
C ILE A 49 4.27 -11.79 24.79
N GLU A 50 3.93 -11.45 26.02
CA GLU A 50 3.56 -12.43 27.04
C GLU A 50 2.03 -12.56 27.10
N PHE A 51 1.56 -13.77 26.86
CA PHE A 51 0.16 -14.18 27.01
C PHE A 51 0.01 -14.93 28.33
N ALA A 52 -0.84 -14.44 29.21
CA ALA A 52 -1.14 -15.09 30.48
C ALA A 52 -2.66 -15.27 30.63
N ALA A 53 -3.11 -16.40 31.14
CA ALA A 53 -4.51 -16.66 31.40
C ALA A 53 -4.71 -17.75 32.47
N LYS A 54 -5.96 -18.01 32.84
CA LYS A 54 -6.36 -19.21 33.57
C LYS A 54 -7.29 -20.06 32.73
N ILE A 55 -6.96 -21.34 32.58
CA ILE A 55 -7.78 -22.32 31.87
C ILE A 55 -8.40 -23.25 32.91
N GLN A 56 -9.73 -23.25 32.98
CA GLN A 56 -10.52 -24.13 33.83
C GLN A 56 -11.20 -25.18 32.96
N ALA A 57 -11.22 -26.43 33.44
CA ALA A 57 -11.84 -27.55 32.75
C ALA A 57 -12.54 -28.46 33.78
N PRO A 58 -13.63 -29.16 33.41
CA PRO A 58 -14.36 -30.05 34.30
C PRO A 58 -13.59 -31.35 34.60
N ILE A 59 -12.62 -31.69 33.76
CA ILE A 59 -11.73 -32.86 33.88
C ILE A 59 -10.28 -32.43 33.57
N PRO A 60 -9.25 -33.18 33.99
CA PRO A 60 -7.86 -32.77 33.83
C PRO A 60 -7.48 -32.53 32.36
N ILE A 61 -6.63 -31.52 32.16
CA ILE A 61 -6.09 -31.15 30.84
C ILE A 61 -4.87 -32.03 30.56
N GLN A 62 -4.92 -32.78 29.46
CA GLN A 62 -3.81 -33.62 29.00
C GLN A 62 -2.80 -32.81 28.17
N GLN A 63 -3.29 -31.94 27.29
CA GLN A 63 -2.47 -31.07 26.46
C GLN A 63 -3.17 -29.73 26.27
N ALA A 64 -2.41 -28.64 26.26
CA ALA A 64 -2.91 -27.32 25.90
C ALA A 64 -2.02 -26.66 24.85
N SER A 65 -2.61 -25.80 24.04
CA SER A 65 -1.91 -24.99 23.05
C SER A 65 -2.51 -23.60 23.00
N ILE A 66 -1.65 -22.60 22.79
CA ILE A 66 -2.06 -21.25 22.43
C ILE A 66 -1.98 -21.13 20.91
N LEU A 67 -3.02 -20.52 20.33
CA LEU A 67 -3.11 -20.20 18.92
C LEU A 67 -3.24 -18.70 18.77
N PHE A 68 -2.46 -18.10 17.88
CA PHE A 68 -2.47 -16.65 17.70
C PHE A 68 -2.05 -16.22 16.29
N ARG A 69 -2.56 -15.08 15.84
CA ARG A 69 -2.24 -14.45 14.56
C ARG A 69 -2.65 -12.99 14.55
N GLY A 70 -2.11 -12.22 13.60
CA GLY A 70 -2.70 -10.92 13.25
C GLY A 70 -4.11 -11.12 12.70
N VAL A 71 -5.04 -10.19 12.96
CA VAL A 71 -6.42 -10.28 12.47
C VAL A 71 -6.48 -10.38 10.94
N ASN A 72 -5.52 -9.76 10.25
CA ASN A 72 -5.41 -9.76 8.79
C ASN A 72 -4.46 -10.85 8.25
N GLU A 73 -3.88 -11.69 9.10
CA GLU A 73 -3.02 -12.79 8.68
C GLU A 73 -3.83 -14.06 8.42
N GLU A 74 -3.46 -14.80 7.37
CA GLU A 74 -4.08 -16.10 7.07
C GLU A 74 -3.46 -17.24 7.88
N VAL A 75 -2.19 -17.11 8.29
CA VAL A 75 -1.44 -18.16 8.98
C VAL A 75 -1.58 -18.05 10.50
N THR A 76 -2.10 -19.11 11.13
CA THR A 76 -2.17 -19.24 12.58
C THR A 76 -0.90 -19.89 13.12
N ARG A 77 -0.29 -19.25 14.12
CA ARG A 77 0.81 -19.85 14.90
C ARG A 77 0.20 -20.69 16.02
N VAL A 78 0.77 -21.88 16.26
CA VAL A 78 0.29 -22.84 17.26
C VAL A 78 1.46 -23.27 18.13
N GLU A 79 1.36 -23.00 19.42
CA GLU A 79 2.43 -23.28 20.38
C GLU A 79 1.90 -24.07 21.56
N SER A 80 2.64 -25.10 21.97
CA SER A 80 2.25 -25.92 23.13
C SER A 80 2.54 -25.15 24.42
N VAL A 81 1.58 -25.20 25.36
CA VAL A 81 1.70 -24.52 26.65
C VAL A 81 1.47 -25.49 27.81
N GLN A 82 2.15 -25.23 28.92
CA GLN A 82 1.99 -26.01 30.15
C GLN A 82 0.96 -25.32 31.04
N VAL A 83 -0.06 -26.06 31.47
CA VAL A 83 -1.08 -25.56 32.40
C VAL A 83 -0.68 -25.96 33.82
N ALA A 84 -0.52 -24.98 34.70
CA ALA A 84 -0.21 -25.22 36.11
C ALA A 84 -1.40 -25.87 36.83
N PRO A 85 -1.18 -26.50 38.01
CA PRO A 85 -2.26 -27.16 38.76
C PRO A 85 -3.43 -26.24 39.17
N ASP A 86 -3.19 -24.92 39.27
CA ASP A 86 -4.21 -23.90 39.55
C ASP A 86 -4.90 -23.36 38.28
N GLY A 87 -4.63 -23.97 37.13
CA GLY A 87 -5.14 -23.58 35.82
C GLY A 87 -4.34 -22.46 35.15
N SER A 88 -3.33 -21.89 35.80
CA SER A 88 -2.55 -20.77 35.24
C SER A 88 -1.71 -21.21 34.05
N VAL A 89 -1.69 -20.40 32.99
CA VAL A 89 -0.85 -20.59 31.81
C VAL A 89 -0.13 -19.27 31.47
N SER A 90 1.14 -19.37 31.08
CA SER A 90 1.90 -18.25 30.52
C SER A 90 2.72 -18.73 29.32
N PHE A 91 2.72 -17.93 28.26
CA PHE A 91 3.48 -18.15 27.05
C PHE A 91 4.13 -16.83 26.61
N ILE A 92 5.43 -16.85 26.33
CA ILE A 92 6.18 -15.69 25.86
C ILE A 92 6.58 -15.92 24.41
N TYR A 93 6.04 -15.10 23.53
CA TYR A 93 6.42 -15.05 22.12
C TYR A 93 7.58 -14.10 21.91
N ASP A 94 8.61 -14.54 21.18
CA ASP A 94 9.69 -13.69 20.70
C ASP A 94 9.22 -12.91 19.46
N ALA A 95 8.88 -11.63 19.69
CA ALA A 95 8.36 -10.77 18.65
C ALA A 95 9.43 -10.27 17.69
N SER A 96 10.73 -10.51 17.96
CA SER A 96 11.83 -10.06 17.10
C SER A 96 12.02 -10.92 15.84
N LEU A 97 11.54 -12.17 15.85
CA LEU A 97 11.79 -13.16 14.79
C LEU A 97 10.75 -13.14 13.65
N ASN A 98 9.53 -12.69 13.95
CA ASN A 98 8.39 -12.73 13.02
C ASN A 98 7.36 -11.68 13.45
N VAL A 99 7.72 -10.42 13.16
CA VAL A 99 7.12 -9.18 13.67
C VAL A 99 5.70 -9.01 13.14
N PHE A 100 4.73 -8.84 14.05
CA PHE A 100 3.41 -8.32 13.70
C PHE A 100 3.51 -6.86 13.28
N PRO A 101 2.77 -6.39 12.24
CA PRO A 101 2.78 -4.99 11.87
C PRO A 101 2.48 -4.09 13.09
N PRO A 102 3.22 -3.00 13.29
CA PRO A 102 2.97 -2.06 14.37
C PRO A 102 1.52 -1.55 14.34
N PHE A 103 0.90 -1.41 15.51
CA PHE A 103 -0.47 -0.93 15.66
C PHE A 103 -1.55 -1.81 15.01
N SER A 104 -1.21 -3.06 14.69
CA SER A 104 -2.19 -4.07 14.27
C SER A 104 -2.96 -4.66 15.44
N LEU A 105 -4.04 -5.37 15.13
CA LEU A 105 -4.76 -6.21 16.08
C LEU A 105 -4.25 -7.65 15.99
N ILE A 106 -3.97 -8.24 17.14
CA ILE A 106 -3.62 -9.66 17.27
C ILE A 106 -4.78 -10.35 17.96
N VAL A 107 -5.16 -11.52 17.45
CA VAL A 107 -6.16 -12.40 18.04
C VAL A 107 -5.48 -13.67 18.53
N PHE A 108 -5.85 -14.12 19.73
CA PHE A 108 -5.39 -15.39 20.28
C PHE A 108 -6.51 -16.16 20.97
N TRP A 109 -6.35 -17.47 21.07
CA TRP A 109 -7.26 -18.38 21.77
C TRP A 109 -6.49 -19.61 22.26
N PHE A 110 -7.12 -20.39 23.13
CA PHE A 110 -6.55 -21.64 23.64
C PHE A 110 -7.30 -22.84 23.09
N GLN A 111 -6.56 -23.91 22.86
CA GLN A 111 -7.10 -25.25 22.65
C GLN A 111 -6.57 -26.18 23.73
N ALA A 112 -7.44 -27.02 24.28
CA ALA A 112 -7.05 -28.01 25.26
C ALA A 112 -7.69 -29.36 24.95
N THR A 113 -6.88 -30.41 24.99
CA THR A 113 -7.34 -31.80 24.94
C THR A 113 -7.40 -32.31 26.37
N LEU A 114 -8.56 -32.82 26.77
CA LEU A 114 -8.81 -33.33 28.11
C LEU A 114 -8.55 -34.84 28.19
N GLU A 115 -8.56 -35.41 29.39
CA GLU A 115 -8.36 -36.86 29.61
C GLU A 115 -9.43 -37.76 28.95
N ASP A 116 -10.58 -37.21 28.56
CA ASP A 116 -11.59 -37.92 27.77
C ASP A 116 -11.23 -38.06 26.28
N GLY A 117 -10.10 -37.47 25.86
CA GLY A 117 -9.60 -37.47 24.49
C GLY A 117 -10.24 -36.42 23.58
N ASN A 118 -11.16 -35.60 24.08
CA ASN A 118 -11.80 -34.54 23.31
C ASN A 118 -11.00 -33.24 23.38
N THR A 119 -10.95 -32.51 22.26
CA THR A 119 -10.32 -31.19 22.17
C THR A 119 -11.37 -30.10 22.19
N TYR A 120 -11.19 -29.11 23.06
CA TYR A 120 -12.03 -27.93 23.20
C TYR A 120 -11.26 -26.68 22.83
N THR A 121 -11.99 -25.69 22.30
CA THR A 121 -11.45 -24.39 21.88
C THR A 121 -12.13 -23.29 22.68
N SER A 122 -11.35 -22.35 23.22
CA SER A 122 -11.89 -21.18 23.93
C SER A 122 -12.46 -20.14 22.96
N GLU A 123 -13.19 -19.17 23.50
CA GLU A 123 -13.45 -17.91 22.80
C GLU A 123 -12.12 -17.21 22.46
N SER A 124 -12.12 -16.45 21.37
CA SER A 124 -10.97 -15.68 20.93
C SER A 124 -10.89 -14.32 21.62
N ILE A 125 -9.69 -13.88 21.95
CA ILE A 125 -9.40 -12.60 22.59
C ILE A 125 -8.53 -11.78 21.64
N THR A 126 -8.92 -10.54 21.40
CA THR A 126 -8.21 -9.60 20.52
C THR A 126 -7.57 -8.50 21.36
N PHE A 127 -6.34 -8.11 21.04
CA PHE A 127 -5.65 -6.98 21.66
C PHE A 127 -4.84 -6.18 20.63
N PRO A 128 -4.59 -4.88 20.87
CA PRO A 128 -3.76 -4.06 19.99
C PRO A 128 -2.26 -4.25 20.26
N TYR A 129 -1.48 -4.44 19.20
CA TYR A 129 -0.02 -4.48 19.25
C TYR A 129 0.56 -3.07 19.04
N ASN A 130 0.44 -2.24 20.08
CA ASN A 130 0.90 -0.85 20.04
C ASN A 130 2.37 -0.71 20.43
N ASP A 131 3.04 0.28 19.84
CA ASP A 131 4.37 0.71 20.27
C ASP A 131 4.32 1.36 21.65
N ASN A 132 4.58 0.58 22.69
CA ASN A 132 4.53 1.03 24.07
C ASN A 132 5.85 1.59 24.60
N ARG A 133 6.82 1.88 23.73
CA ARG A 133 8.06 2.57 24.10
C ARG A 133 7.83 4.05 24.42
N PHE A 134 6.72 4.61 23.93
CA PHE A 134 6.41 6.04 24.02
C PHE A 134 5.08 6.31 24.74
N PRO A 135 5.00 7.40 25.52
CA PRO A 135 3.76 7.85 26.13
C PRO A 135 2.94 8.69 25.13
N TRP A 136 2.26 8.01 24.20
CA TRP A 136 1.45 8.65 23.17
C TRP A 136 0.36 9.56 23.76
N ARG A 137 0.27 10.78 23.22
CA ARG A 137 -0.88 11.68 23.30
C ARG A 137 -1.73 11.47 22.05
N GLU A 138 -3.02 11.75 22.14
CA GLU A 138 -3.94 11.58 21.03
C GLU A 138 -4.86 12.78 20.85
N MET A 139 -5.23 13.06 19.60
CA MET A 139 -6.24 14.03 19.23
C MET A 139 -7.00 13.50 18.03
N SER A 140 -8.32 13.65 18.03
CA SER A 140 -9.17 13.11 16.96
C SER A 140 -10.03 14.19 16.32
N ARG A 141 -10.25 14.06 15.00
CA ARG A 141 -11.22 14.84 14.24
C ARG A 141 -11.91 13.91 13.23
N ALA A 142 -13.22 13.74 13.38
CA ALA A 142 -14.00 12.75 12.61
C ALA A 142 -13.37 11.34 12.70
N ASN A 143 -13.01 10.74 11.57
CA ASN A 143 -12.44 9.39 11.49
C ASN A 143 -10.90 9.39 11.47
N ILE A 144 -10.24 10.50 11.81
CA ILE A 144 -8.78 10.60 11.87
C ILE A 144 -8.35 10.86 13.30
N THR A 145 -7.45 10.02 13.79
CA THR A 145 -6.78 10.19 15.09
C THR A 145 -5.29 10.37 14.85
N VAL A 146 -4.70 11.42 15.41
CA VAL A 146 -3.25 11.62 15.43
C VAL A 146 -2.72 11.26 16.81
N HIS A 147 -1.57 10.59 16.82
CA HIS A 147 -0.85 10.14 18.00
C HIS A 147 0.56 10.72 17.98
N TRP A 148 1.01 11.38 19.06
CA TRP A 148 2.36 11.93 19.15
C TRP A 148 2.88 11.86 20.60
N TYR A 149 4.20 11.72 20.80
CA TYR A 149 4.79 11.71 22.15
C TYR A 149 5.66 12.93 22.46
N ALA A 150 6.10 13.67 21.42
CA ALA A 150 6.91 14.88 21.57
C ALA A 150 6.18 16.08 20.96
N GLY A 151 6.22 17.22 21.65
CA GLY A 151 5.49 18.43 21.27
C GLY A 151 4.33 18.75 22.22
N ASP A 152 3.63 19.83 21.94
CA ASP A 152 2.47 20.29 22.69
C ASP A 152 1.15 19.97 21.96
N GLU A 153 0.04 20.51 22.44
CA GLU A 153 -1.27 20.36 21.79
C GLU A 153 -1.32 21.07 20.42
N ALA A 154 -0.54 22.14 20.23
CA ALA A 154 -0.49 22.85 18.96
C ALA A 154 0.17 22.00 17.86
N PHE A 155 1.14 21.16 18.22
CA PHE A 155 1.69 20.14 17.32
C PHE A 155 0.62 19.14 16.85
N GLY A 156 -0.13 18.56 17.78
CA GLY A 156 -1.23 17.64 17.46
C GLY A 156 -2.31 18.28 16.60
N ALA A 157 -2.70 19.53 16.91
CA ALA A 157 -3.64 20.30 16.11
C ALA A 157 -3.11 20.57 14.68
N SER A 158 -1.84 20.95 14.54
CA SER A 158 -1.20 21.16 13.23
C SER A 158 -1.18 19.89 12.38
N ALA A 159 -1.03 18.72 13.01
CA ALA A 159 -1.08 17.44 12.31
C ALA A 159 -2.49 17.10 11.81
N LEU A 160 -3.53 17.34 12.62
CA LEU A 160 -4.92 17.18 12.18
C LEU A 160 -5.31 18.17 11.09
N ASP A 161 -4.80 19.39 11.13
CA ASP A 161 -5.04 20.38 10.08
C ASP A 161 -4.35 19.95 8.77
N ALA A 162 -3.12 19.43 8.83
CA ALA A 162 -2.44 18.85 7.67
C ALA A 162 -3.20 17.65 7.10
N ALA A 163 -3.66 16.73 7.97
CA ALA A 163 -4.48 15.58 7.56
C ALA A 163 -5.81 16.03 6.91
N GLY A 164 -6.51 16.98 7.52
CA GLY A 164 -7.75 17.53 7.01
C GLY A 164 -7.59 18.20 5.65
N ALA A 165 -6.55 19.03 5.49
CA ALA A 165 -6.24 19.70 4.22
C ALA A 165 -5.89 18.67 3.12
N GLY A 166 -5.05 17.68 3.46
CA GLY A 166 -4.70 16.59 2.54
C GLY A 166 -5.92 15.79 2.10
N MET A 167 -6.83 15.45 3.04
CA MET A 167 -8.07 14.73 2.74
C MET A 167 -9.02 15.51 1.84
N LEU A 168 -9.11 16.84 1.98
CA LEU A 168 -9.94 17.66 1.10
C LEU A 168 -9.49 17.53 -0.36
N VAL A 169 -8.19 17.68 -0.60
CA VAL A 169 -7.61 17.57 -1.95
C VAL A 169 -7.68 16.13 -2.46
N LEU A 170 -7.43 15.14 -1.59
CA LEU A 170 -7.55 13.72 -1.95
C LEU A 170 -8.98 13.35 -2.34
N ASN A 171 -10.00 13.90 -1.68
CA ASN A 171 -11.39 13.61 -1.99
C ASN A 171 -11.83 14.16 -3.36
N ASP A 172 -11.21 15.24 -3.84
CA ASP A 172 -11.43 15.74 -5.21
C ASP A 172 -10.85 14.77 -6.27
N PHE A 173 -9.83 14.01 -5.89
CA PHE A 173 -9.14 13.05 -6.75
C PHE A 173 -9.70 11.63 -6.66
N LEU A 174 -9.96 11.14 -5.45
CA LEU A 174 -10.49 9.83 -5.08
C LEU A 174 -11.68 10.03 -4.15
N PRO A 175 -12.89 10.26 -4.70
CA PRO A 175 -14.07 10.50 -3.88
C PRO A 175 -14.46 9.21 -3.15
N LEU A 176 -14.06 9.11 -1.89
CA LEU A 176 -14.31 7.97 -1.03
C LEU A 176 -15.00 8.43 0.25
N THR A 177 -16.03 7.70 0.67
CA THR A 177 -16.58 7.91 2.00
C THR A 177 -15.67 7.25 3.03
N LEU A 178 -15.08 8.06 3.91
CA LEU A 178 -14.32 7.56 5.05
C LEU A 178 -15.28 6.86 6.03
N THR A 179 -15.39 5.54 5.95
CA THR A 179 -16.18 4.72 6.90
C THR A 179 -15.32 4.15 8.03
N GLU A 180 -14.05 3.91 7.75
CA GLU A 180 -13.07 3.35 8.68
C GLU A 180 -12.13 4.42 9.20
N SER A 181 -11.73 4.29 10.47
CA SER A 181 -10.78 5.17 11.13
C SER A 181 -9.39 5.09 10.48
N ILE A 182 -8.64 6.19 10.55
CA ILE A 182 -7.22 6.29 10.19
C ILE A 182 -6.47 6.76 11.43
N ASN A 183 -5.40 6.04 11.77
CA ASN A 183 -4.51 6.39 12.87
C ASN A 183 -3.18 6.88 12.31
N ILE A 184 -2.76 8.09 12.68
CA ILE A 184 -1.51 8.71 12.26
C ILE A 184 -0.59 8.78 13.49
N TYR A 185 0.50 8.02 13.51
CA TYR A 185 1.50 8.05 14.56
C TYR A 185 2.72 8.88 14.14
N ILE A 186 3.06 9.87 14.96
CA ILE A 186 4.10 10.85 14.66
C ILE A 186 5.26 10.66 15.61
N TYR A 187 6.37 10.18 15.05
CA TYR A 187 7.65 10.04 15.71
C TYR A 187 8.43 11.35 15.66
N SER A 188 9.15 11.68 16.72
CA SER A 188 9.93 12.94 16.77
C SER A 188 11.21 12.90 15.92
N ASN A 189 11.65 11.72 15.50
CA ASN A 189 12.85 11.49 14.71
C ASN A 189 12.73 10.19 13.90
N THR A 190 13.56 10.07 12.86
CA THR A 190 13.57 8.93 11.93
C THR A 190 14.07 7.64 12.57
N THR A 191 15.01 7.72 13.52
CA THR A 191 15.55 6.56 14.23
C THR A 191 14.46 5.82 15.01
N ASP A 192 13.60 6.54 15.74
CA ASP A 192 12.49 5.93 16.47
C ASP A 192 11.49 5.27 15.53
N LEU A 193 11.18 5.91 14.40
CA LEU A 193 10.33 5.34 13.35
C LEU A 193 10.95 4.06 12.76
N GLN A 194 12.22 4.09 12.36
CA GLN A 194 12.93 2.93 11.79
C GLN A 194 12.99 1.75 12.79
N ASN A 195 13.26 2.05 14.07
CA ASN A 195 13.22 1.06 15.14
C ASN A 195 11.80 0.51 15.38
N THR A 196 10.74 1.15 14.87
CA THR A 196 9.37 0.64 14.94
C THR A 196 9.11 -0.40 13.87
N LEU A 197 9.59 -0.13 12.66
CA LEU A 197 9.38 -1.00 11.51
C LEU A 197 10.20 -2.29 11.63
N LEU A 198 11.29 -2.30 12.41
CA LEU A 198 12.18 -3.45 12.59
C LEU A 198 12.75 -3.97 11.24
N LEU A 199 12.79 -3.09 10.24
CA LEU A 199 13.28 -3.32 8.89
C LEU A 199 14.54 -2.47 8.68
N GLY A 200 15.69 -3.11 8.46
CA GLY A 200 16.98 -2.42 8.28
C GLY A 200 17.19 -1.84 6.88
N GLY A 201 16.41 -0.83 6.47
CA GLY A 201 16.49 -0.24 5.12
C GLY A 201 16.31 1.28 5.02
N GLU A 202 16.89 1.87 3.96
CA GLU A 202 16.89 3.31 3.60
C GLU A 202 15.59 3.78 2.92
N GLU A 203 14.69 2.88 2.51
CA GLU A 203 13.45 3.21 1.77
C GLU A 203 12.41 3.98 2.63
N TRP A 204 12.64 4.08 3.95
CA TRP A 204 11.68 4.58 4.96
C TRP A 204 12.09 5.90 5.62
N VAL A 205 12.88 6.74 4.94
CA VAL A 205 13.58 7.89 5.54
C VAL A 205 12.65 9.00 6.08
N GLY A 206 11.33 8.92 5.91
CA GLY A 206 10.42 9.95 6.43
C GLY A 206 9.02 9.52 6.87
N GLY A 207 8.55 8.37 6.39
CA GLY A 207 7.21 7.87 6.66
C GLY A 207 7.04 6.41 6.21
N HIS A 208 5.94 5.82 6.64
CA HIS A 208 5.50 4.48 6.26
C HIS A 208 3.99 4.41 6.46
N THR A 209 3.30 3.74 5.55
CA THR A 209 1.88 3.44 5.69
C THR A 209 1.67 1.94 5.66
N SER A 210 0.83 1.43 6.56
CA SER A 210 0.20 0.10 6.47
C SER A 210 -1.25 0.30 6.02
N PRO A 211 -1.51 0.36 4.69
CA PRO A 211 -2.79 0.87 4.17
C PRO A 211 -3.99 0.02 4.58
N GLU A 212 -3.81 -1.30 4.66
CA GLU A 212 -4.82 -2.25 5.09
C GLU A 212 -5.24 -2.10 6.56
N LEU A 213 -4.40 -1.47 7.38
CA LEU A 213 -4.69 -1.17 8.78
C LEU A 213 -5.25 0.25 8.96
N GLY A 214 -5.18 1.10 7.93
CA GLY A 214 -5.43 2.53 8.08
C GLY A 214 -4.43 3.19 9.03
N VAL A 215 -3.19 2.69 9.06
CA VAL A 215 -2.12 3.20 9.94
C VAL A 215 -1.10 3.95 9.10
N VAL A 216 -0.86 5.21 9.46
CA VAL A 216 0.16 6.09 8.90
C VAL A 216 1.20 6.36 9.97
N LEU A 217 2.48 6.21 9.64
CA LEU A 217 3.61 6.50 10.50
C LEU A 217 4.46 7.58 9.83
N VAL A 218 4.78 8.67 10.53
CA VAL A 218 5.66 9.73 10.00
C VAL A 218 6.67 10.18 11.04
N ALA A 219 7.85 10.60 10.60
CA ALA A 219 8.86 11.20 11.46
C ALA A 219 8.87 12.72 11.26
N VAL A 220 8.40 13.48 12.25
CA VAL A 220 8.42 14.95 12.25
C VAL A 220 8.77 15.47 13.64
N ALA A 221 9.85 16.26 13.72
CA ALA A 221 10.25 16.91 14.95
C ALA A 221 9.37 18.15 15.24
N PRO A 222 8.93 18.37 16.48
CA PRO A 222 8.34 19.64 16.88
C PRO A 222 9.34 20.79 16.69
N GLY A 223 8.87 21.94 16.20
CA GLY A 223 9.74 23.09 15.95
C GLY A 223 9.26 23.99 14.82
N GLN A 224 10.18 24.82 14.30
CA GLN A 224 9.84 25.85 13.31
C GLN A 224 9.37 25.27 11.97
N SER A 225 9.88 24.10 11.56
CA SER A 225 9.52 23.43 10.31
C SER A 225 8.28 22.53 10.42
N GLN A 226 7.74 22.31 11.63
CA GLN A 226 6.75 21.25 11.87
C GLN A 226 5.55 21.33 10.93
N SER A 227 4.99 22.52 10.71
CA SER A 227 3.79 22.67 9.89
C SER A 227 4.06 22.38 8.42
N THR A 228 5.27 22.69 7.92
CA THR A 228 5.68 22.37 6.54
C THR A 228 5.93 20.88 6.38
N GLU A 229 6.61 20.26 7.35
CA GLU A 229 6.90 18.82 7.32
C GLU A 229 5.64 17.96 7.48
N LEU A 230 4.73 18.33 8.39
CA LEU A 230 3.44 17.66 8.57
C LEU A 230 2.59 17.77 7.29
N ALA A 231 2.53 18.95 6.69
CA ALA A 231 1.76 19.20 5.47
C ALA A 231 2.37 18.54 4.21
N ALA A 232 3.67 18.24 4.20
CA ALA A 232 4.28 17.41 3.18
C ALA A 232 4.00 15.91 3.42
N LYS A 233 4.37 15.40 4.60
CA LYS A 233 4.40 13.94 4.85
C LYS A 233 3.02 13.33 5.10
N ILE A 234 2.14 13.98 5.85
CA ILE A 234 0.85 13.37 6.19
C ILE A 234 -0.03 13.16 4.94
N PRO A 235 -0.22 14.15 4.04
CA PRO A 235 -1.00 13.93 2.82
C PRO A 235 -0.37 12.89 1.88
N HIS A 236 0.96 12.82 1.80
CA HIS A 236 1.67 11.77 1.07
C HIS A 236 1.24 10.40 1.59
N GLU A 237 1.43 10.14 2.88
CA GLU A 237 1.12 8.84 3.47
C GLU A 237 -0.38 8.50 3.46
N LEU A 238 -1.25 9.49 3.69
CA LEU A 238 -2.69 9.33 3.56
C LEU A 238 -3.12 8.88 2.16
N THR A 239 -2.37 9.26 1.12
CA THR A 239 -2.64 8.85 -0.26
C THR A 239 -2.57 7.34 -0.40
N HIS A 240 -1.62 6.67 0.24
CA HIS A 240 -1.51 5.20 0.21
C HIS A 240 -2.72 4.53 0.86
N VAL A 241 -3.19 5.02 2.02
CA VAL A 241 -4.42 4.52 2.67
C VAL A 241 -5.62 4.66 1.74
N MET A 242 -5.77 5.83 1.11
CA MET A 242 -6.93 6.10 0.26
C MET A 242 -6.88 5.30 -1.05
N LEU A 243 -5.71 5.14 -1.66
CA LEU A 243 -5.52 4.27 -2.82
C LEU A 243 -5.85 2.82 -2.48
N TYR A 244 -5.40 2.30 -1.32
CA TYR A 244 -5.74 0.95 -0.88
C TYR A 244 -7.24 0.79 -0.64
N ARG A 245 -7.90 1.76 0.00
CA ARG A 245 -9.37 1.73 0.18
C ARG A 245 -10.13 1.74 -1.15
N SER A 246 -9.59 2.38 -2.18
CA SER A 246 -10.17 2.39 -3.52
C SER A 246 -9.96 1.07 -4.27
N LEU A 247 -8.76 0.48 -4.17
CA LEU A 247 -8.31 -0.62 -5.03
C LEU A 247 -8.36 -2.00 -4.35
N GLY A 248 -8.49 -2.03 -3.03
CA GLY A 248 -8.35 -3.21 -2.19
C GLY A 248 -6.97 -3.87 -2.39
N ARG A 249 -6.95 -5.21 -2.45
CA ARG A 249 -5.73 -5.99 -2.67
C ARG A 249 -5.01 -5.66 -4.00
N SER A 250 -5.70 -5.04 -4.96
CA SER A 250 -5.11 -4.63 -6.25
C SER A 250 -4.20 -3.39 -6.14
N TYR A 251 -4.14 -2.75 -4.96
CA TYR A 251 -3.16 -1.72 -4.65
C TYR A 251 -1.72 -2.21 -4.91
N ALA A 252 -1.40 -3.44 -4.48
CA ALA A 252 -0.07 -4.03 -4.66
C ALA A 252 0.28 -4.36 -6.13
N SER A 253 -0.68 -4.25 -7.06
CA SER A 253 -0.48 -4.50 -8.49
C SER A 253 -0.25 -3.22 -9.30
N GLN A 254 -0.31 -2.06 -8.66
CA GLN A 254 -0.07 -0.78 -9.33
C GLN A 254 1.43 -0.57 -9.58
N PRO A 255 1.81 0.13 -10.66
CA PRO A 255 3.20 0.56 -10.84
C PRO A 255 3.65 1.49 -9.72
N ILE A 256 4.89 1.29 -9.23
CA ILE A 256 5.44 2.09 -8.13
C ILE A 256 5.45 3.58 -8.47
N TRP A 257 5.87 3.95 -9.69
CA TRP A 257 5.81 5.36 -10.13
C TRP A 257 4.43 5.99 -10.03
N LEU A 258 3.34 5.22 -10.20
CA LEU A 258 1.99 5.74 -10.13
C LEU A 258 1.57 5.96 -8.68
N ILE A 259 1.85 4.99 -7.80
CA ILE A 259 1.55 5.10 -6.37
C ILE A 259 2.34 6.27 -5.77
N GLU A 260 3.67 6.20 -5.85
CA GLU A 260 4.57 7.18 -5.25
C GLU A 260 4.38 8.55 -5.90
N GLY A 261 4.24 8.61 -7.23
CA GLY A 261 3.97 9.89 -7.92
C GLY A 261 2.65 10.53 -7.51
N THR A 262 1.61 9.74 -7.25
CA THR A 262 0.33 10.25 -6.74
C THR A 262 0.48 10.74 -5.30
N ALA A 263 1.18 10.00 -4.44
CA ALA A 263 1.44 10.39 -3.05
C ALA A 263 2.28 11.66 -2.97
N THR A 264 3.38 11.75 -3.72
CA THR A 264 4.26 12.93 -3.78
C THR A 264 3.57 14.14 -4.40
N MET A 265 2.62 13.95 -5.33
CA MET A 265 1.79 15.04 -5.85
C MET A 265 0.90 15.69 -4.77
N MET A 266 0.63 15.00 -3.67
CA MET A 266 -0.14 15.51 -2.54
C MET A 266 0.71 16.27 -1.50
N GLU A 267 2.03 16.25 -1.61
CA GLU A 267 2.92 17.02 -0.73
C GLU A 267 2.69 18.52 -0.90
N ASN A 268 2.43 19.23 0.21
CA ASN A 268 2.23 20.68 0.19
C ASN A 268 3.02 21.37 1.32
N PRO A 269 3.96 22.27 1.01
CA PRO A 269 4.39 22.66 -0.33
C PRO A 269 5.13 21.52 -1.06
N PRO A 270 5.12 21.51 -2.42
CA PRO A 270 5.95 20.59 -3.18
C PRO A 270 7.43 20.76 -2.83
N ASN A 271 8.21 19.69 -2.86
CA ASN A 271 9.65 19.77 -2.64
C ASN A 271 10.31 20.63 -3.74
N PRO A 272 10.90 21.81 -3.39
CA PRO A 272 11.44 22.73 -4.38
C PRO A 272 12.68 22.17 -5.12
N GLU A 273 13.34 21.16 -4.54
CA GLU A 273 14.55 20.55 -5.12
C GLU A 273 14.22 19.50 -6.20
N TYR A 274 12.97 19.01 -6.30
CA TYR A 274 12.57 18.07 -7.35
C TYR A 274 12.71 18.67 -8.74
N GLN A 275 12.28 19.92 -8.94
CA GLN A 275 12.43 20.57 -10.24
C GLN A 275 13.90 20.66 -10.65
N ARG A 276 14.78 21.03 -9.71
CA ARG A 276 16.22 21.11 -9.98
C ARG A 276 16.81 19.73 -10.30
N ALA A 277 16.43 18.69 -9.58
CA ALA A 277 16.87 17.33 -9.85
C ALA A 277 16.46 16.86 -11.27
N LEU A 278 15.22 17.15 -11.67
CA LEU A 278 14.72 16.85 -13.01
C LEU A 278 15.46 17.60 -14.11
N GLU A 279 15.73 18.89 -13.92
CA GLU A 279 16.48 19.71 -14.87
C GLU A 279 17.90 19.17 -15.07
N VAL A 280 18.61 18.85 -13.98
CA VAL A 280 19.96 18.28 -14.03
C VAL A 280 19.97 16.90 -14.70
N ALA A 281 19.03 16.02 -14.32
CA ALA A 281 18.92 14.69 -14.91
C ALA A 281 18.56 14.75 -16.41
N SER A 282 17.68 15.68 -16.78
CA SER A 282 17.30 15.94 -18.17
C SER A 282 18.49 16.37 -19.03
N GLN A 283 19.29 17.34 -18.56
CA GLN A 283 20.46 17.86 -19.28
C GLN A 283 21.57 16.80 -19.45
N ASN A 284 21.73 15.93 -18.45
CA ASN A 284 22.76 14.90 -18.44
C ASN A 284 22.31 13.57 -19.06
N ASN A 285 21.09 13.49 -19.60
CA ASN A 285 20.49 12.24 -20.10
C ASN A 285 20.54 11.10 -19.05
N ALA A 286 20.24 11.45 -17.80
CA ALA A 286 20.27 10.58 -16.63
C ALA A 286 18.87 10.30 -16.06
N LEU A 287 17.81 10.65 -16.80
CA LEU A 287 16.44 10.31 -16.42
C LEU A 287 16.23 8.79 -16.42
N LEU A 288 15.57 8.29 -15.38
CA LEU A 288 15.22 6.88 -15.22
C LEU A 288 14.07 6.52 -16.17
N SER A 289 14.07 5.30 -16.73
CA SER A 289 12.96 4.83 -17.57
C SER A 289 11.74 4.55 -16.71
N PHE A 290 10.54 4.94 -17.16
CA PHE A 290 9.33 4.59 -16.44
C PHE A 290 9.07 3.08 -16.43
N ALA A 291 9.58 2.33 -17.42
CA ALA A 291 9.50 0.87 -17.40
C ALA A 291 10.22 0.27 -16.18
N ASP A 292 11.38 0.81 -15.81
CA ASP A 292 12.14 0.38 -14.63
C ASP A 292 11.43 0.81 -13.34
N LEU A 293 10.83 2.00 -13.33
CA LEU A 293 10.08 2.53 -12.19
C LEU A 293 8.70 1.88 -11.98
N CYS A 294 8.29 0.93 -12.82
CA CYS A 294 7.03 0.21 -12.62
C CYS A 294 7.13 -0.83 -11.51
N GLU A 295 8.26 -1.53 -11.39
CA GLU A 295 8.41 -2.64 -10.44
C GLU A 295 9.00 -2.21 -9.11
N SER A 296 9.99 -1.31 -9.11
CA SER A 296 10.67 -0.83 -7.90
C SER A 296 11.39 0.49 -8.14
N PHE A 297 11.58 1.28 -7.08
CA PHE A 297 12.51 2.40 -7.13
C PHE A 297 13.96 1.95 -6.89
N PRO A 298 14.96 2.70 -7.40
CA PRO A 298 16.36 2.40 -7.15
C PRO A 298 16.69 2.40 -5.65
N ALA A 299 17.57 1.49 -5.22
CA ALA A 299 17.98 1.40 -3.81
C ALA A 299 18.94 2.52 -3.38
N ASP A 300 19.63 3.18 -4.31
CA ASP A 300 20.50 4.30 -3.98
C ASP A 300 19.68 5.58 -3.77
N ALA A 301 19.99 6.32 -2.70
CA ALA A 301 19.21 7.48 -2.29
C ALA A 301 19.10 8.57 -3.38
N GLY A 302 20.12 8.72 -4.24
CA GLY A 302 20.13 9.73 -5.29
C GLY A 302 19.13 9.43 -6.40
N ASN A 303 19.16 8.20 -6.93
CA ASN A 303 18.21 7.78 -7.96
C ASN A 303 16.81 7.51 -7.38
N ALA A 304 16.68 7.08 -6.12
CA ALA A 304 15.40 7.03 -5.43
C ALA A 304 14.74 8.41 -5.37
N TYR A 305 15.51 9.42 -4.95
CA TYR A 305 15.05 10.81 -4.93
C TYR A 305 14.64 11.31 -6.32
N LEU A 306 15.41 10.98 -7.36
CA LEU A 306 15.05 11.28 -8.75
C LEU A 306 13.78 10.53 -9.21
N ALA A 307 13.59 9.28 -8.78
CA ALA A 307 12.40 8.50 -9.10
C ALA A 307 11.13 9.14 -8.53
N TYR A 308 11.17 9.63 -7.28
CA TYR A 308 10.10 10.43 -6.69
C TYR A 308 9.81 11.71 -7.48
N ALA A 309 10.85 12.48 -7.80
CA ALA A 309 10.71 13.70 -8.59
C ALA A 309 10.10 13.44 -9.99
N GLN A 310 10.58 12.40 -10.69
CA GLN A 310 10.05 12.01 -12.00
C GLN A 310 8.59 11.57 -11.92
N SER A 311 8.29 10.71 -10.94
CA SER A 311 6.96 10.15 -10.75
C SER A 311 5.93 11.23 -10.44
N GLN A 312 6.27 12.16 -9.54
CA GLN A 312 5.42 13.31 -9.22
C GLN A 312 5.17 14.18 -10.46
N SER A 313 6.22 14.51 -11.21
CA SER A 313 6.12 15.35 -12.42
C SER A 313 5.28 14.65 -13.49
N PHE A 314 5.44 13.35 -13.67
CA PHE A 314 4.74 12.58 -14.69
C PHE A 314 3.28 12.33 -14.35
N VAL A 315 2.96 12.00 -13.09
CA VAL A 315 1.57 11.91 -12.63
C VAL A 315 0.87 13.27 -12.74
N THR A 316 1.56 14.37 -12.41
CA THR A 316 1.04 15.73 -12.60
C THR A 316 0.73 16.00 -14.08
N TYR A 317 1.65 15.66 -14.99
CA TYR A 317 1.43 15.76 -16.43
C TYR A 317 0.23 14.92 -16.92
N ILE A 318 0.08 13.69 -16.43
CA ILE A 318 -1.07 12.84 -16.77
C ILE A 318 -2.36 13.47 -16.26
N ARG A 319 -2.37 13.98 -15.03
CA ARG A 319 -3.53 14.69 -14.44
C ARG A 319 -3.91 15.90 -15.26
N GLU A 320 -2.94 16.72 -15.67
CA GLU A 320 -3.18 17.93 -16.47
C GLU A 320 -3.64 17.62 -17.89
N THR A 321 -3.13 16.52 -18.48
CA THR A 321 -3.46 16.14 -19.87
C THR A 321 -4.77 15.36 -19.98
N TYR A 322 -5.06 14.46 -19.03
CA TYR A 322 -6.17 13.51 -19.10
C TYR A 322 -7.21 13.68 -17.99
N GLY A 323 -7.00 14.63 -17.06
CA GLY A 323 -7.84 14.86 -15.89
C GLY A 323 -7.67 13.78 -14.82
N THR A 324 -8.33 13.98 -13.68
CA THR A 324 -8.44 12.99 -12.59
C THR A 324 -9.07 11.67 -13.07
N ASN A 325 -10.02 11.75 -14.00
CA ASN A 325 -10.60 10.60 -14.69
C ASN A 325 -9.57 9.76 -15.45
N GLY A 326 -8.51 10.39 -15.99
CA GLY A 326 -7.41 9.69 -16.65
C GLY A 326 -6.63 8.81 -15.67
N LEU A 327 -6.26 9.38 -14.51
CA LEU A 327 -5.59 8.66 -13.44
C LEU A 327 -6.46 7.54 -12.86
N SER A 328 -7.78 7.77 -12.68
CA SER A 328 -8.71 6.72 -12.24
C SER A 328 -8.82 5.55 -13.24
N ARG A 329 -8.85 5.84 -14.56
CA ARG A 329 -8.79 4.77 -15.57
C ARG A 329 -7.46 4.03 -15.52
N LEU A 330 -6.37 4.73 -15.25
CA LEU A 330 -5.03 4.16 -15.18
C LEU A 330 -4.90 3.19 -14.00
N THR A 331 -5.32 3.59 -12.80
CA THR A 331 -5.29 2.70 -11.63
C THR A 331 -6.18 1.48 -11.82
N LYS A 332 -7.35 1.66 -12.45
CA LYS A 332 -8.23 0.55 -12.82
C LYS A 332 -7.59 -0.39 -13.83
N ALA A 333 -6.97 0.12 -14.90
CA ALA A 333 -6.31 -0.73 -15.90
C ALA A 333 -5.22 -1.60 -15.24
N TYR A 334 -4.39 -1.03 -14.37
CA TYR A 334 -3.38 -1.83 -13.67
C TYR A 334 -4.00 -2.83 -12.68
N SER A 335 -5.13 -2.52 -12.04
CA SER A 335 -5.84 -3.50 -11.20
C SER A 335 -6.36 -4.72 -11.97
N GLU A 336 -6.54 -4.62 -13.29
CA GLU A 336 -6.96 -5.71 -14.16
C GLU A 336 -5.78 -6.59 -14.63
N GLY A 337 -4.55 -6.28 -14.18
CA GLY A 337 -3.34 -7.07 -14.46
C GLY A 337 -2.65 -6.74 -15.78
N PHE A 338 -2.97 -5.60 -16.41
CA PHE A 338 -2.24 -5.15 -17.59
C PHE A 338 -0.79 -4.79 -17.24
N SER A 339 0.17 -5.19 -18.08
CA SER A 339 1.58 -4.75 -17.97
C SER A 339 1.69 -3.22 -18.01
N CYS A 340 2.80 -2.66 -17.51
CA CYS A 340 2.99 -1.21 -17.44
C CYS A 340 2.74 -0.48 -18.78
N GLU A 341 3.30 -0.98 -19.89
CA GLU A 341 3.11 -0.38 -21.22
C GLU A 341 1.64 -0.47 -21.70
N LEU A 342 1.03 -1.64 -21.56
CA LEU A 342 -0.34 -1.90 -22.01
C LEU A 342 -1.40 -1.25 -21.12
N GLY A 343 -1.16 -1.10 -19.83
CA GLY A 343 -2.11 -0.46 -18.91
C GLY A 343 -2.28 1.02 -19.23
N ALA A 344 -1.18 1.73 -19.52
CA ALA A 344 -1.24 3.08 -20.07
C ALA A 344 -2.00 3.14 -21.41
N THR A 345 -1.72 2.19 -22.32
CA THR A 345 -2.42 2.11 -23.60
C THR A 345 -3.92 1.89 -23.43
N ASN A 346 -4.32 1.00 -22.53
CA ASN A 346 -5.71 0.69 -22.24
C ASN A 346 -6.45 1.89 -21.62
N ALA A 347 -5.83 2.53 -20.62
CA ALA A 347 -6.45 3.60 -19.85
C ALA A 347 -6.50 4.95 -20.60
N LEU A 348 -5.43 5.27 -21.34
CA LEU A 348 -5.17 6.59 -21.90
C LEU A 348 -5.09 6.58 -23.44
N GLY A 349 -5.23 5.41 -24.08
CA GLY A 349 -5.12 5.26 -25.53
C GLY A 349 -3.70 5.47 -26.08
N THR A 350 -2.70 5.63 -25.20
CA THR A 350 -1.32 5.95 -25.57
C THR A 350 -0.37 5.03 -24.79
N PRO A 351 0.62 4.39 -25.46
CA PRO A 351 1.62 3.58 -24.77
C PRO A 351 2.46 4.38 -23.79
N LEU A 352 2.89 3.75 -22.68
CA LEU A 352 3.65 4.41 -21.61
C LEU A 352 4.92 5.06 -22.15
N SER A 353 5.67 4.36 -23.00
CA SER A 353 6.86 4.91 -23.68
C SER A 353 6.58 6.19 -24.48
N THR A 354 5.40 6.29 -25.10
CA THR A 354 4.98 7.47 -25.86
C THR A 354 4.54 8.61 -24.92
N LEU A 355 3.89 8.29 -23.79
CA LEU A 355 3.60 9.28 -22.75
C LEU A 355 4.87 9.84 -22.14
N GLU A 356 5.86 9.00 -21.83
CA GLU A 356 7.16 9.41 -21.32
C GLU A 356 7.85 10.36 -22.30
N ALA A 357 7.89 10.02 -23.59
CA ALA A 357 8.46 10.89 -24.61
C ALA A 357 7.76 12.27 -24.66
N ARG A 358 6.43 12.28 -24.68
CA ARG A 358 5.65 13.53 -24.71
C ARG A 358 5.85 14.38 -23.45
N TRP A 359 5.91 13.75 -22.27
CA TRP A 359 6.21 14.43 -21.02
C TRP A 359 7.59 15.08 -21.04
N ARG A 360 8.63 14.34 -21.48
CA ARG A 360 9.99 14.89 -21.60
C ARG A 360 10.03 16.10 -22.55
N GLU A 361 9.26 16.07 -23.65
CA GLU A 361 9.17 17.20 -24.58
C GLU A 361 8.40 18.39 -23.98
N SER A 362 7.21 18.16 -23.43
CA SER A 362 6.31 19.24 -23.00
C SER A 362 6.68 19.85 -21.65
N VAL A 363 7.18 19.03 -20.71
CA VAL A 363 7.48 19.46 -19.33
C VAL A 363 8.96 19.77 -19.16
N LEU A 364 9.85 18.93 -19.71
CA LEU A 364 11.30 19.13 -19.54
C LEU A 364 11.95 19.88 -20.71
N GLY A 365 11.20 20.21 -21.77
CA GLY A 365 11.70 20.93 -22.94
C GLY A 365 12.72 20.15 -23.76
N GLN A 366 12.78 18.81 -23.63
CA GLN A 366 13.72 18.00 -24.41
C GLN A 366 13.33 18.01 -25.89
N ASN A 367 14.31 18.15 -26.79
CA ASN A 367 14.09 17.95 -28.22
C ASN A 367 14.48 16.51 -28.60
N LEU A 368 13.60 15.55 -28.31
CA LEU A 368 13.87 14.12 -28.53
C LEU A 368 14.16 13.80 -29.99
N GLY A 369 13.50 14.48 -30.94
CA GLY A 369 13.78 14.35 -32.37
C GLY A 369 15.22 14.71 -32.73
N MET A 370 15.75 15.81 -32.16
CA MET A 370 17.14 16.21 -32.33
C MET A 370 18.11 15.22 -31.66
N VAL A 371 17.78 14.72 -30.47
CA VAL A 371 18.59 13.71 -29.76
C VAL A 371 18.67 12.42 -30.55
N ALA A 372 17.55 11.91 -31.05
CA ALA A 372 17.49 10.72 -31.89
C ALA A 372 18.27 10.92 -33.19
N ALA A 373 18.12 12.07 -33.86
CA ALA A 373 18.87 12.40 -35.06
C ALA A 373 20.39 12.43 -34.81
N ARG A 374 20.83 13.03 -33.70
CA ARG A 374 22.25 13.07 -33.31
C ARG A 374 22.80 11.68 -33.04
N ASN A 375 22.06 10.84 -32.31
CA ASN A 375 22.47 9.47 -31.97
C ASN A 375 22.46 8.53 -33.18
N LEU A 376 21.53 8.71 -34.12
CA LEU A 376 21.46 7.92 -35.35
C LEU A 376 22.41 8.43 -36.45
N SER A 377 22.89 9.68 -36.37
CA SER A 377 23.74 10.28 -37.38
C SER A 377 24.98 9.44 -37.75
N PRO A 378 25.71 8.77 -36.82
CA PRO A 378 26.86 7.94 -37.20
C PRO A 378 26.44 6.70 -38.00
N PHE A 379 25.31 6.10 -37.65
CA PHE A 379 24.78 4.91 -38.34
C PHE A 379 24.24 5.28 -39.72
N ILE A 380 23.57 6.42 -39.85
CA ILE A 380 23.11 6.96 -41.13
C ILE A 380 24.31 7.27 -42.03
N LEU A 381 25.35 7.91 -41.50
CA LEU A 381 26.59 8.18 -42.23
C LEU A 381 27.29 6.89 -42.68
N LEU A 382 27.36 5.89 -41.81
CA LEU A 382 27.91 4.57 -42.14
C LEU A 382 27.09 3.89 -43.25
N MET A 383 25.77 3.90 -43.14
CA MET A 383 24.85 3.35 -44.15
C MET A 383 25.06 4.06 -45.49
N LEU A 384 25.14 5.39 -45.50
CA LEU A 384 25.40 6.17 -46.72
C LEU A 384 26.76 5.81 -47.33
N LEU A 385 27.82 5.69 -46.52
CA LEU A 385 29.16 5.27 -46.95
C LEU A 385 29.15 3.89 -47.60
N VAL A 386 28.47 2.91 -46.99
CA VAL A 386 28.34 1.55 -47.54
C VAL A 386 27.59 1.56 -48.86
N LEU A 387 26.59 2.45 -49.01
CA LEU A 387 25.80 2.57 -50.23
C LEU A 387 26.52 3.28 -51.38
N VAL A 388 27.62 4.02 -51.14
CA VAL A 388 28.37 4.72 -52.21
C VAL A 388 28.87 3.75 -53.28
N VAL A 389 29.45 2.62 -52.88
CA VAL A 389 30.05 1.64 -53.81
C VAL A 389 29.01 1.01 -54.75
N PRO A 390 27.88 0.44 -54.27
CA PRO A 390 26.87 -0.14 -55.15
C PRO A 390 26.17 0.92 -56.00
N ILE A 391 25.94 2.13 -55.48
CA ILE A 391 25.35 3.23 -56.26
C ILE A 391 26.29 3.65 -57.38
N TRP A 392 27.59 3.82 -57.10
CA TRP A 392 28.58 4.16 -58.11
C TRP A 392 28.70 3.06 -59.17
N GLY A 393 28.73 1.79 -58.76
CA GLY A 393 28.76 0.65 -59.67
C GLY A 393 27.53 0.61 -60.59
N ALA A 394 26.34 0.89 -60.05
CA ALA A 394 25.10 0.97 -60.83
C ALA A 394 25.11 2.13 -61.85
N ILE A 395 25.59 3.31 -61.44
CA ILE A 395 25.74 4.48 -62.32
C ILE A 395 26.73 4.19 -63.46
N ASP A 396 27.88 3.57 -63.15
CA ASP A 396 28.88 3.24 -64.16
C ASP A 396 28.35 2.20 -65.16
N LEU A 397 27.64 1.18 -64.69
CA LEU A 397 26.94 0.20 -65.55
C LEU A 397 25.95 0.87 -66.51
N ILE A 398 25.18 1.85 -66.03
CA ILE A 398 24.23 2.60 -66.87
C ILE A 398 24.99 3.46 -67.90
N HIS A 399 26.09 4.12 -67.50
CA HIS A 399 26.93 4.90 -68.40
C HIS A 399 27.58 4.03 -69.49
N GLN A 400 28.12 2.87 -69.12
CA GLN A 400 28.71 1.93 -70.07
C GLN A 400 27.67 1.39 -71.06
N ARG A 401 26.45 1.07 -70.60
CA ARG A 401 25.35 0.65 -71.49
C ARG A 401 24.96 1.76 -72.48
N ARG A 402 24.88 3.02 -72.05
CA ARG A 402 24.57 4.16 -72.93
C ARG A 402 25.67 4.41 -73.96
N LYS A 403 26.96 4.33 -73.58
CA LYS A 403 28.08 4.45 -74.52
C LYS A 403 28.07 3.36 -75.60
N ARG A 404 27.81 2.10 -75.21
CA ARG A 404 27.73 0.99 -76.17
C ARG A 404 26.57 1.16 -77.15
N ALA A 405 25.42 1.65 -76.70
CA ALA A 405 24.27 1.95 -77.57
C ALA A 405 24.51 3.14 -78.53
N ALA A 406 25.39 4.07 -78.18
CA ALA A 406 25.77 5.20 -79.04
C ALA A 406 26.85 4.84 -80.08
N GLN A 407 27.68 3.83 -79.81
CA GLN A 407 28.70 3.32 -80.74
C GLN A 407 28.17 2.27 -81.73
N SER A 408 26.94 1.77 -81.53
CA SER A 408 26.28 0.81 -82.42
C SER A 408 25.29 1.46 -83.41
N LYS A 409 25.35 2.79 -83.55
CA LYS A 409 24.69 3.58 -84.60
C LYS A 409 25.77 4.20 -85.46
#